data_AF-A0A356ETR8-F1
#
_entry.id   AF-A0A356ETR8-F1
#
_cell.length_a   1.000
_cell.length_b   1.000
_cell.length_c   1.000
_cell.angle_alpha   90.00
_cell.angle_beta   90.00
_cell.angle_gamma   90.00
#
_symmetry.space_group_name_H-M   'P 1'
#
loop_
_entity.id
_entity.type
_entity.pdbx_description
1 polymer ?
#
loop_
_entity_poly.entity_id
_entity_poly.type
_entity_poly.pdbx_seq_one_letter_code
_entity_poly.pdbx_strand_id
1 'polypeptide(L)'
;NGPGYWWQTYDWDSFSVIENAPPTVTNVLVRGSTWDSSFTSYLATMSTRNVEGYSIPVGSEAQLAALLWGNVDQIKVVFSEDVVVDQGDLELDGVNVAEYICDDFAYDPGSFTATWTLVGTIGTDRLILRLNADGGSPIQDAAGNRLDGEWTNPPSTTPPPSNYPSGNGTAGGDFIFKFNVLPGDANYDGAVNAIDAAIMAANWGYNGAAWTPGDFNGNCTVDAEDAKILAANWGRSLPMPPAAAPAPEATNPELGADQADAALFVGPLQVGSMPATRQPIQPVQRLGGMGMQQRTQLGAQQRAFALRSPEELRIETPPEYSTAALDAALAEEYGPAQVGNELTTAIFNRHAAWSSMVARRQSNRRDAGDLGRAELAIDLLMAGRRG
;
A
#
# COMPACT_ATOMS: atom_id res chain seq x y z
N ASN A 1 -32.78 64.38 46.65
CA ASN A 1 -31.49 63.66 46.71
C ASN A 1 -31.71 62.23 47.14
N GLY A 2 -31.75 61.32 46.17
CA GLY A 2 -31.55 59.89 46.36
C GLY A 2 -30.89 59.39 45.07
N PRO A 3 -29.71 58.75 45.12
CA PRO A 3 -29.05 58.27 43.91
C PRO A 3 -29.82 57.07 43.36
N GLY A 4 -30.39 57.21 42.17
CA GLY A 4 -30.96 56.07 41.43
C GLY A 4 -29.84 55.21 40.91
N TYR A 5 -29.69 54.00 41.46
CA TYR A 5 -28.79 52.99 40.92
C TYR A 5 -29.45 52.32 39.72
N TRP A 6 -28.92 52.60 38.53
CA TRP A 6 -29.27 51.87 37.31
C TRP A 6 -28.37 50.64 37.23
N TRP A 7 -28.91 49.45 37.51
CA TRP A 7 -28.25 48.22 37.09
C TRP A 7 -28.66 47.92 35.64
N GLN A 8 -27.70 47.97 34.72
CA GLN A 8 -27.84 47.27 33.45
C GLN A 8 -27.75 45.78 33.76
N THR A 9 -28.86 45.06 33.57
CA THR A 9 -28.81 43.61 33.41
C THR A 9 -28.10 43.32 32.10
N TYR A 10 -26.81 42.97 32.18
CA TYR A 10 -26.16 42.26 31.09
C TYR A 10 -26.86 40.91 30.96
N ASP A 11 -27.53 40.73 29.83
CA ASP A 11 -28.07 39.45 29.43
C ASP A 11 -26.90 38.60 28.91
N TRP A 12 -26.58 37.54 29.65
CA TRP A 12 -25.45 36.65 29.33
C TRP A 12 -25.87 35.45 28.48
N ASP A 13 -27.17 35.25 28.20
CA ASP A 13 -27.72 34.04 27.55
C ASP A 13 -27.67 34.08 26.00
N SER A 14 -26.90 35.00 25.40
CA SER A 14 -26.78 35.10 23.94
C SER A 14 -25.39 35.41 23.40
N PHE A 15 -24.32 35.06 24.13
CA PHE A 15 -23.03 34.77 23.50
C PHE A 15 -22.99 33.32 23.03
N SER A 16 -23.88 33.01 22.06
CA SER A 16 -23.58 31.97 21.08
C SER A 16 -22.29 32.42 20.39
N VAL A 17 -21.16 31.80 20.74
CA VAL A 17 -20.03 31.76 19.81
C VAL A 17 -20.57 30.95 18.65
N ILE A 18 -20.91 31.64 17.56
CA ILE A 18 -21.16 30.99 16.29
C ILE A 18 -19.84 30.31 15.94
N GLU A 19 -19.81 28.98 16.04
CA GLU A 19 -18.75 28.21 15.39
C GLU A 19 -18.78 28.60 13.91
N ASN A 20 -17.64 29.11 13.46
CA ASN A 20 -17.45 29.71 12.15
C ASN A 20 -16.11 29.24 11.57
N ALA A 21 -15.44 28.28 12.22
CA ALA A 21 -14.49 27.44 11.54
C ALA A 21 -15.28 26.40 10.71
N PRO A 22 -14.85 26.06 9.49
CA PRO A 22 -15.33 24.86 8.84
C PRO A 22 -14.75 23.62 9.54
N PRO A 23 -15.51 22.50 9.59
CA PRO A 23 -14.97 21.24 10.07
C PRO A 23 -13.80 20.77 9.20
N THR A 24 -12.85 20.06 9.79
CA THR A 24 -11.65 19.52 9.11
C THR A 24 -11.42 18.06 9.48
N VAL A 25 -10.70 17.31 8.64
CA VAL A 25 -10.22 15.96 8.98
C VAL A 25 -8.97 16.09 9.86
N THR A 26 -9.01 15.50 11.06
CA THR A 26 -7.89 15.49 12.00
C THR A 26 -7.12 14.15 12.03
N ASN A 27 -7.73 13.06 11.54
CA ASN A 27 -7.07 11.77 11.36
C ASN A 27 -7.78 10.86 10.35
N VAL A 28 -7.02 10.03 9.64
CA VAL A 28 -7.51 8.89 8.85
C VAL A 28 -6.86 7.63 9.40
N LEU A 29 -7.68 6.61 9.65
CA LEU A 29 -7.25 5.33 10.18
C LEU A 29 -7.84 4.18 9.38
N VAL A 30 -7.14 3.05 9.41
CA VAL A 30 -7.71 1.75 9.04
C VAL A 30 -7.94 0.90 10.29
N ARG A 31 -8.84 -0.07 10.19
CA ARG A 31 -8.98 -1.15 11.17
C ARG A 31 -9.31 -2.46 10.45
N GLY A 32 -8.88 -3.58 11.00
CA GLY A 32 -9.46 -4.89 10.70
C GLY A 32 -10.40 -5.30 11.82
N SER A 33 -11.64 -5.67 11.53
CA SER A 33 -12.67 -6.01 12.52
C SER A 33 -12.18 -7.10 13.49
N THR A 34 -11.43 -8.08 12.98
CA THR A 34 -10.88 -9.21 13.73
C THR A 34 -9.57 -8.93 14.49
N TRP A 35 -9.03 -7.71 14.47
CA TRP A 35 -7.84 -7.35 15.24
C TRP A 35 -8.09 -7.48 16.74
N ASP A 36 -7.12 -8.04 17.47
CA ASP A 36 -7.26 -8.21 18.91
C ASP A 36 -7.26 -6.85 19.64
N SER A 37 -8.03 -6.81 20.72
CA SER A 37 -8.11 -5.69 21.66
C SER A 37 -6.74 -5.24 22.19
N SER A 38 -5.79 -6.17 22.38
CA SER A 38 -4.43 -5.83 22.81
C SER A 38 -3.63 -5.15 21.69
N PHE A 39 -3.87 -5.54 20.43
CA PHE A 39 -3.29 -4.92 19.25
C PHE A 39 -3.80 -3.49 19.08
N THR A 40 -5.12 -3.29 19.06
CA THR A 40 -5.71 -1.95 18.92
C THR A 40 -5.35 -1.03 20.08
N SER A 41 -5.23 -1.56 21.29
CA SER A 41 -4.75 -0.79 22.46
C SER A 41 -3.30 -0.33 22.30
N TYR A 42 -2.42 -1.18 21.75
CA TYR A 42 -1.04 -0.79 21.46
C TYR A 42 -0.97 0.26 20.34
N LEU A 43 -1.72 0.08 19.25
CA LEU A 43 -1.79 1.08 18.19
C LEU A 43 -2.27 2.44 18.72
N ALA A 44 -3.21 2.46 19.68
CA ALA A 44 -3.66 3.69 20.35
C ALA A 44 -2.53 4.41 21.11
N THR A 45 -1.46 3.70 21.52
CA THR A 45 -0.27 4.34 22.13
C THR A 45 0.67 5.00 21.11
N MET A 46 0.58 4.66 19.82
CA MET A 46 1.45 5.22 18.78
C MET A 46 1.09 6.67 18.40
N SER A 47 -0.17 7.07 18.57
CA SER A 47 -0.66 8.39 18.15
C SER A 47 -1.79 8.82 19.07
N THR A 48 -1.69 10.02 19.63
CA THR A 48 -2.71 10.62 20.51
C THR A 48 -4.02 10.94 19.79
N ARG A 49 -4.04 10.87 18.46
CA ARG A 49 -5.24 11.02 17.62
C ARG A 49 -5.91 9.68 17.30
N ASN A 50 -5.39 8.57 17.82
CA ASN A 50 -5.83 7.23 17.41
C ASN A 50 -7.08 6.78 18.18
N VAL A 51 -8.19 6.63 17.45
CA VAL A 51 -9.46 6.12 17.97
C VAL A 51 -9.65 4.68 17.45
N GLU A 52 -9.02 3.73 18.12
CA GLU A 52 -9.13 2.28 17.86
C GLU A 52 -8.85 1.83 16.41
N GLY A 53 -7.70 2.20 15.85
CA GLY A 53 -7.25 1.71 14.53
C GLY A 53 -5.73 1.84 14.34
N TYR A 54 -5.27 1.81 13.10
CA TYR A 54 -3.94 2.26 12.70
C TYR A 54 -4.05 3.64 12.04
N SER A 55 -3.53 4.67 12.69
CA SER A 55 -3.47 6.03 12.15
C SER A 55 -2.40 6.11 11.05
N ILE A 56 -2.82 6.47 9.82
CA ILE A 56 -1.92 6.51 8.66
C ILE A 56 -0.96 7.70 8.81
N PRO A 57 0.38 7.52 8.70
CA PRO A 57 1.33 8.62 8.76
C PRO A 57 1.10 9.67 7.68
N VAL A 58 1.36 10.95 7.97
CA VAL A 58 1.18 12.07 7.01
C VAL A 58 2.41 12.98 6.97
N GLY A 59 2.38 14.04 6.15
CA GLY A 59 3.47 15.01 6.03
C GLY A 59 4.75 14.50 5.33
N SER A 60 4.75 13.26 4.84
CA SER A 60 5.89 12.62 4.18
C SER A 60 5.44 11.43 3.30
N GLU A 61 6.37 10.83 2.57
CA GLU A 61 6.10 9.63 1.76
C GLU A 61 5.64 8.41 2.59
N ALA A 62 5.79 8.44 3.92
CA ALA A 62 5.29 7.39 4.82
C ALA A 62 3.76 7.19 4.74
N GLN A 63 2.99 8.17 4.25
CA GLN A 63 1.57 8.01 3.93
C GLN A 63 1.30 6.93 2.87
N LEU A 64 2.29 6.66 2.02
CA LEU A 64 2.26 5.65 0.96
C LEU A 64 3.09 4.40 1.29
N ALA A 65 3.62 4.27 2.51
CA ALA A 65 4.12 2.98 2.98
C ALA A 65 2.96 1.97 2.96
N ALA A 66 3.22 0.75 2.48
CA ALA A 66 2.16 -0.24 2.36
C ALA A 66 1.73 -0.77 3.73
N LEU A 67 0.42 -0.82 3.97
CA LEU A 67 -0.15 -1.46 5.16
C LEU A 67 -0.06 -2.98 4.98
N LEU A 68 0.51 -3.65 5.98
CA LEU A 68 0.96 -5.05 5.93
C LEU A 68 -0.12 -6.09 6.28
N TRP A 69 -1.29 -5.66 6.76
CA TRP A 69 -2.36 -6.53 7.26
C TRP A 69 -3.30 -7.01 6.17
N GLY A 70 -3.67 -8.30 6.20
CA GLY A 70 -4.55 -8.92 5.19
C GLY A 70 -6.06 -8.83 5.48
N ASN A 71 -6.41 -8.25 6.63
CA ASN A 71 -7.76 -8.25 7.19
C ASN A 71 -8.27 -6.85 7.55
N VAL A 72 -7.73 -5.80 6.91
CA VAL A 72 -8.30 -4.45 6.99
C VAL A 72 -9.65 -4.45 6.26
N ASP A 73 -10.73 -4.09 6.94
CA ASP A 73 -12.10 -4.03 6.42
C ASP A 73 -12.86 -2.77 6.87
N GLN A 74 -12.22 -1.87 7.62
CA GLN A 74 -12.82 -0.65 8.12
C GLN A 74 -11.95 0.58 7.86
N ILE A 75 -12.60 1.65 7.41
CA ILE A 75 -12.04 2.99 7.28
C ILE A 75 -12.63 3.85 8.40
N LYS A 76 -11.78 4.58 9.12
CA LYS A 76 -12.21 5.54 10.15
C LYS A 76 -11.67 6.92 9.83
N VAL A 77 -12.51 7.94 9.94
CA VAL A 77 -12.14 9.35 9.78
C VAL A 77 -12.53 10.09 11.05
N VAL A 78 -11.61 10.86 11.61
CA VAL A 78 -11.83 11.70 12.79
C VAL A 78 -11.88 13.15 12.34
N PHE A 79 -12.95 13.86 12.69
CA PHE A 79 -13.13 15.29 12.37
C PHE A 79 -12.62 16.19 13.51
N SER A 80 -12.64 17.52 13.30
CA SER A 80 -12.30 18.51 14.34
C SER A 80 -13.42 18.72 15.36
N GLU A 81 -14.66 18.45 14.95
CA GLU A 81 -15.90 18.75 15.65
C GLU A 81 -17.04 17.85 15.16
N ASP A 82 -18.26 18.09 15.66
CA ASP A 82 -19.43 17.30 15.31
C ASP A 82 -19.97 17.65 13.92
N VAL A 83 -20.10 16.65 13.05
CA VAL A 83 -20.52 16.82 11.65
C VAL A 83 -21.72 15.95 11.30
N VAL A 84 -22.52 16.43 10.34
CA VAL A 84 -23.45 15.61 9.58
C VAL A 84 -22.64 14.88 8.50
N VAL A 85 -22.63 13.55 8.56
CA VAL A 85 -21.91 12.65 7.66
C VAL A 85 -22.67 11.32 7.56
N ASP A 86 -22.84 10.84 6.33
CA ASP A 86 -23.54 9.60 6.00
C ASP A 86 -22.62 8.59 5.30
N GLN A 87 -23.07 7.33 5.20
CA GLN A 87 -22.35 6.25 4.51
C GLN A 87 -21.93 6.64 3.07
N GLY A 88 -22.79 7.38 2.36
CA GLY A 88 -22.59 7.78 0.97
C GLY A 88 -21.58 8.91 0.74
N ASP A 89 -21.05 9.52 1.80
CA ASP A 89 -20.05 10.59 1.69
C ASP A 89 -18.63 10.06 1.46
N LEU A 90 -18.40 8.75 1.59
CA LEU A 90 -17.13 8.08 1.28
C LEU A 90 -17.19 7.38 -0.08
N GLU A 91 -16.26 7.73 -0.96
CA GLU A 91 -15.86 6.93 -2.11
C GLU A 91 -14.47 6.33 -1.84
N LEU A 92 -14.30 5.03 -2.06
CA LEU A 92 -13.02 4.33 -1.87
C LEU A 92 -12.67 3.51 -3.12
N ASP A 93 -11.78 4.04 -3.95
CA ASP A 93 -11.30 3.37 -5.16
C ASP A 93 -9.97 2.66 -4.91
N GLY A 94 -9.73 1.59 -5.67
CA GLY A 94 -8.43 0.96 -5.86
C GLY A 94 -8.00 0.94 -7.34
N VAL A 95 -6.79 0.43 -7.60
CA VAL A 95 -6.28 0.15 -8.96
C VAL A 95 -6.61 -1.28 -9.38
N ASN A 96 -6.64 -2.23 -8.44
CA ASN A 96 -7.03 -3.62 -8.69
C ASN A 96 -8.53 -3.85 -8.45
N VAL A 97 -9.13 -3.14 -7.50
CA VAL A 97 -10.58 -3.11 -7.23
C VAL A 97 -11.11 -1.72 -7.57
N ALA A 98 -12.03 -1.60 -8.52
CA ALA A 98 -12.48 -0.29 -9.00
C ALA A 98 -13.17 0.55 -7.90
N GLU A 99 -13.96 -0.09 -7.04
CA GLU A 99 -14.73 0.54 -5.96
C GLU A 99 -14.85 -0.47 -4.80
N TYR A 100 -14.57 -0.03 -3.58
CA TYR A 100 -14.76 -0.81 -2.34
C TYR A 100 -16.10 -0.45 -1.70
N ILE A 101 -17.07 -1.35 -1.81
CA ILE A 101 -18.43 -1.14 -1.31
C ILE A 101 -18.46 -1.24 0.22
N CYS A 102 -19.09 -0.23 0.86
CA CYS A 102 -19.41 -0.24 2.29
C CYS A 102 -20.73 -0.99 2.55
N ASP A 103 -20.81 -1.81 3.59
CA ASP A 103 -22.03 -2.53 4.01
C ASP A 103 -22.68 -1.96 5.29
N ASP A 104 -21.88 -1.33 6.16
CA ASP A 104 -22.33 -0.71 7.41
C ASP A 104 -21.62 0.63 7.67
N PHE A 105 -22.27 1.50 8.44
CA PHE A 105 -21.76 2.82 8.79
C PHE A 105 -22.17 3.23 10.21
N ALA A 106 -21.21 3.75 10.96
CA ALA A 106 -21.43 4.30 12.29
C ALA A 106 -20.67 5.61 12.48
N TYR A 107 -21.32 6.59 13.13
CA TYR A 107 -20.71 7.85 13.54
C TYR A 107 -20.84 8.03 15.05
N ASP A 108 -19.74 8.33 15.73
CA ASP A 108 -19.70 8.64 17.16
C ASP A 108 -19.46 10.15 17.39
N PRO A 109 -20.49 10.92 17.81
CA PRO A 109 -20.34 12.35 18.12
C PRO A 109 -19.54 12.61 19.40
N GLY A 110 -19.25 11.59 20.21
CA GLY A 110 -18.37 11.73 21.39
C GLY A 110 -16.88 11.73 21.05
N SER A 111 -16.50 11.17 19.89
CA SER A 111 -15.12 11.11 19.38
C SER A 111 -14.96 11.69 17.97
N PHE A 112 -16.01 12.32 17.43
CA PHE A 112 -16.10 12.86 16.07
C PHE A 112 -15.62 11.87 15.00
N THR A 113 -15.89 10.58 15.21
CA THR A 113 -15.31 9.50 14.40
C THR A 113 -16.40 8.83 13.56
N ALA A 114 -16.30 9.01 12.24
CA ALA A 114 -17.05 8.22 11.28
C ALA A 114 -16.30 6.91 10.97
N THR A 115 -17.03 5.81 10.89
CA THR A 115 -16.52 4.46 10.61
C THR A 115 -17.37 3.83 9.51
N TRP A 116 -16.73 3.51 8.39
CA TRP A 116 -17.30 2.74 7.30
C TRP A 116 -16.75 1.31 7.37
N THR A 117 -17.64 0.31 7.37
CA THR A 117 -17.28 -1.10 7.23
C THR A 117 -17.48 -1.52 5.78
N LEU A 118 -16.52 -2.27 5.25
CA LEU A 118 -16.48 -2.75 3.88
C LEU A 118 -17.05 -4.18 3.79
N VAL A 119 -17.74 -4.48 2.68
CA VAL A 119 -18.26 -5.83 2.36
C VAL A 119 -17.17 -6.92 2.41
N GLY A 120 -15.90 -6.55 2.26
CA GLY A 120 -14.76 -7.46 2.33
C GLY A 120 -13.44 -6.72 2.57
N THR A 121 -12.38 -7.48 2.82
CA THR A 121 -11.08 -6.91 3.21
C THR A 121 -10.32 -6.28 2.04
N ILE A 122 -9.51 -5.27 2.35
CA ILE A 122 -8.61 -4.61 1.40
C ILE A 122 -7.40 -5.53 1.16
N GLY A 123 -7.30 -6.04 -0.07
CA GLY A 123 -6.15 -6.81 -0.54
C GLY A 123 -4.97 -5.94 -0.99
N THR A 124 -4.09 -6.50 -1.82
CA THR A 124 -3.02 -5.72 -2.47
C THR A 124 -3.60 -4.63 -3.36
N ASP A 125 -3.47 -3.34 -3.00
CA ASP A 125 -3.90 -2.22 -3.85
C ASP A 125 -3.24 -0.87 -3.51
N ARG A 126 -3.42 0.11 -4.40
CA ARG A 126 -3.21 1.54 -4.16
C ARG A 126 -4.59 2.20 -4.11
N LEU A 127 -4.91 2.85 -3.00
CA LEU A 127 -6.25 3.35 -2.75
C LEU A 127 -6.35 4.88 -2.82
N ILE A 128 -7.52 5.35 -3.21
CA ILE A 128 -7.94 6.75 -3.13
C ILE A 128 -9.24 6.78 -2.33
N LEU A 129 -9.16 7.38 -1.15
CA LEU A 129 -10.30 7.78 -0.34
C LEU A 129 -10.72 9.18 -0.76
N ARG A 130 -12.01 9.41 -0.99
CA ARG A 130 -12.59 10.75 -1.17
C ARG A 130 -13.73 10.94 -0.19
N LEU A 131 -13.74 12.06 0.52
CA LEU A 131 -14.89 12.50 1.29
C LEU A 131 -15.56 13.66 0.58
N ASN A 132 -16.89 13.56 0.40
CA ASN A 132 -17.69 14.58 -0.25
C ASN A 132 -17.76 15.86 0.60
N ALA A 133 -17.05 16.90 0.20
CA ALA A 133 -17.19 18.24 0.77
C ALA A 133 -18.11 19.14 -0.08
N ASP A 134 -18.62 18.63 -1.22
CA ASP A 134 -19.46 19.40 -2.13
C ASP A 134 -20.82 18.76 -2.52
N GLY A 135 -21.34 19.12 -3.69
CA GLY A 135 -22.61 18.63 -4.18
C GLY A 135 -23.82 19.01 -3.31
N GLY A 136 -24.80 18.09 -3.29
CA GLY A 136 -26.12 18.27 -2.67
C GLY A 136 -26.28 17.66 -1.28
N SER A 137 -25.29 16.90 -0.80
CA SER A 137 -25.23 16.33 0.54
C SER A 137 -23.77 16.32 1.03
N PRO A 138 -23.12 17.49 1.21
CA PRO A 138 -21.74 17.57 1.68
C PRO A 138 -21.64 17.17 3.15
N ILE A 139 -20.47 16.69 3.58
CA ILE A 139 -20.10 16.70 4.99
C ILE A 139 -20.04 18.16 5.46
N GLN A 140 -20.78 18.45 6.53
CA GLN A 140 -20.91 19.81 7.09
C GLN A 140 -21.23 19.78 8.58
N ASP A 141 -20.93 20.87 9.28
CA ASP A 141 -21.33 21.04 10.68
C ASP A 141 -22.84 21.34 10.84
N ALA A 142 -23.28 21.54 12.09
CA ALA A 142 -24.65 21.94 12.41
C ALA A 142 -25.01 23.39 12.01
N ALA A 143 -24.03 24.25 11.70
CA ALA A 143 -24.24 25.60 11.19
C ALA A 143 -24.37 25.65 9.65
N GLY A 144 -23.98 24.58 8.96
CA GLY A 144 -23.94 24.46 7.50
C GLY A 144 -22.59 24.82 6.87
N ASN A 145 -21.52 24.96 7.65
CA ASN A 145 -20.17 25.08 7.11
C ASN A 145 -19.72 23.71 6.58
N ARG A 146 -19.35 23.66 5.30
CA ARG A 146 -18.83 22.44 4.64
C ARG A 146 -17.42 22.11 5.13
N LEU A 147 -17.06 20.83 5.07
CA LEU A 147 -15.71 20.33 5.30
C LEU A 147 -14.66 21.17 4.53
N ASP A 148 -13.63 21.65 5.22
CA ASP A 148 -12.42 22.28 4.66
C ASP A 148 -11.42 21.15 4.38
N GLY A 149 -11.55 20.56 3.20
CA GLY A 149 -11.04 19.23 2.89
C GLY A 149 -9.74 19.18 2.09
N GLU A 150 -9.19 20.30 1.60
CA GLU A 150 -8.04 20.21 0.69
C GLU A 150 -6.85 19.44 1.29
N TRP A 151 -6.33 18.49 0.49
CA TRP A 151 -5.25 17.61 0.90
C TRP A 151 -4.21 17.40 -0.20
N THR A 152 -2.94 17.64 0.13
CA THR A 152 -1.80 17.37 -0.75
C THR A 152 -1.15 16.04 -0.39
N ASN A 153 -1.23 15.07 -1.29
CA ASN A 153 -0.65 13.74 -1.11
C ASN A 153 0.82 13.68 -1.59
N PRO A 154 1.69 12.88 -0.97
CA PRO A 154 2.98 12.54 -1.56
C PRO A 154 2.80 11.78 -2.90
N PRO A 155 3.80 11.79 -3.81
CA PRO A 155 5.12 12.41 -3.68
C PRO A 155 5.13 13.90 -4.08
N SER A 156 4.01 14.63 -3.96
CA SER A 156 4.02 16.09 -4.15
C SER A 156 5.00 16.76 -3.20
N THR A 157 5.93 17.54 -3.75
CA THR A 157 6.91 18.33 -2.98
C THR A 157 6.65 19.83 -3.09
N THR A 158 5.70 20.28 -3.91
CA THR A 158 5.30 21.69 -4.03
C THR A 158 3.81 21.79 -4.42
N PRO A 159 2.91 22.19 -3.49
CA PRO A 159 3.15 22.30 -2.04
C PRO A 159 3.63 20.97 -1.43
N PRO A 160 4.32 20.99 -0.27
CA PRO A 160 4.69 19.77 0.44
C PRO A 160 3.45 18.96 0.85
N PRO A 161 3.59 17.66 1.18
CA PRO A 161 2.47 16.85 1.62
C PRO A 161 1.81 17.44 2.87
N SER A 162 0.48 17.37 2.94
CA SER A 162 -0.29 17.92 4.04
C SER A 162 -0.01 17.17 5.36
N ASN A 163 -0.19 17.89 6.47
CA ASN A 163 -0.31 17.35 7.82
C ASN A 163 -1.71 17.70 8.34
N TYR A 164 -2.26 16.93 9.26
CA TYR A 164 -3.56 17.25 9.88
C TYR A 164 -3.52 18.51 10.76
N PRO A 165 -4.60 19.32 10.80
CA PRO A 165 -5.89 19.12 10.12
C PRO A 165 -5.83 19.31 8.58
N SER A 166 -6.83 18.80 7.86
CA SER A 166 -7.03 19.10 6.43
C SER A 166 -7.33 20.57 6.18
N GLY A 167 -7.34 20.95 4.89
CA GLY A 167 -7.92 22.21 4.45
C GLY A 167 -6.95 23.36 4.26
N ASN A 168 -7.52 24.50 3.87
CA ASN A 168 -6.85 25.77 3.68
C ASN A 168 -7.38 26.89 4.60
N GLY A 169 -8.37 26.59 5.44
CA GLY A 169 -9.13 27.54 6.26
C GLY A 169 -10.42 28.03 5.59
N THR A 170 -10.90 27.37 4.54
CA THR A 170 -12.10 27.77 3.78
C THR A 170 -13.02 26.58 3.54
N ALA A 171 -14.28 26.67 3.93
CA ALA A 171 -15.27 25.61 3.72
C ALA A 171 -15.36 25.14 2.25
N GLY A 172 -15.22 23.84 2.02
CA GLY A 172 -15.29 23.18 0.72
C GLY A 172 -14.02 22.39 0.35
N GLY A 173 -14.05 21.83 -0.87
CA GLY A 173 -12.95 21.05 -1.44
C GLY A 173 -12.90 19.62 -0.91
N ASP A 174 -13.09 18.62 -1.77
CA ASP A 174 -13.12 17.22 -1.34
C ASP A 174 -11.81 16.77 -0.69
N PHE A 175 -11.93 16.01 0.40
CA PHE A 175 -10.79 15.41 1.07
C PHE A 175 -10.34 14.15 0.32
N ILE A 176 -9.36 14.32 -0.58
CA ILE A 176 -8.79 13.24 -1.38
C ILE A 176 -7.50 12.72 -0.72
N PHE A 177 -7.57 11.54 -0.11
CA PHE A 177 -6.47 10.92 0.64
C PHE A 177 -6.01 9.61 0.00
N LYS A 178 -4.69 9.40 -0.08
CA LYS A 178 -4.09 8.21 -0.71
C LYS A 178 -3.34 7.35 0.28
N PHE A 179 -3.52 6.04 0.20
CA PHE A 179 -2.75 5.05 0.98
C PHE A 179 -2.62 3.76 0.19
N ASN A 180 -1.76 2.85 0.63
CA ASN A 180 -1.51 1.58 -0.07
C ASN A 180 -1.65 0.41 0.90
N VAL A 181 -2.11 -0.75 0.41
CA VAL A 181 -2.17 -2.00 1.19
C VAL A 181 -1.41 -3.08 0.42
N LEU A 182 -0.52 -3.80 1.09
CA LEU A 182 0.20 -4.95 0.54
C LEU A 182 0.40 -5.99 1.65
N PRO A 183 -0.53 -6.93 1.82
CA PRO A 183 -0.46 -7.85 2.93
C PRO A 183 0.73 -8.79 2.81
N GLY A 184 1.56 -8.89 3.85
CA GLY A 184 2.76 -9.71 3.85
C GLY A 184 4.06 -8.99 3.45
N ASP A 185 4.04 -7.69 3.13
CA ASP A 185 5.24 -6.86 2.96
C ASP A 185 5.74 -6.40 4.34
N ALA A 186 6.80 -7.04 4.83
CA ALA A 186 7.35 -6.82 6.17
C ALA A 186 8.58 -5.91 6.18
N ASN A 187 9.19 -5.67 5.02
CA ASN A 187 10.30 -4.72 4.89
C ASN A 187 9.87 -3.35 4.31
N TYR A 188 8.61 -3.22 3.89
CA TYR A 188 8.01 -2.05 3.24
C TYR A 188 8.67 -1.69 1.89
N ASP A 189 9.22 -2.67 1.16
CA ASP A 189 9.83 -2.48 -0.16
C ASP A 189 8.81 -2.44 -1.32
N GLY A 190 7.55 -2.76 -1.04
CA GLY A 190 6.46 -2.77 -2.01
C GLY A 190 6.31 -4.08 -2.79
N ALA A 191 7.01 -5.16 -2.43
CA ALA A 191 6.90 -6.48 -3.07
C ALA A 191 7.07 -7.67 -2.09
N VAL A 192 6.02 -8.48 -1.91
CA VAL A 192 6.04 -9.65 -1.01
C VAL A 192 6.95 -10.75 -1.54
N ASN A 193 8.09 -10.96 -0.90
CA ASN A 193 9.18 -11.80 -1.39
C ASN A 193 9.91 -12.59 -0.28
N ALA A 194 11.09 -13.13 -0.60
CA ALA A 194 11.90 -13.94 0.31
C ALA A 194 12.48 -13.16 1.50
N ILE A 195 12.59 -11.82 1.40
CA ILE A 195 13.08 -10.96 2.47
C ILE A 195 12.02 -10.81 3.58
N ASP A 196 10.77 -10.53 3.22
CA ASP A 196 9.64 -10.49 4.17
C ASP A 196 9.46 -11.81 4.88
N ALA A 197 9.60 -12.88 4.09
CA ALA A 197 9.61 -14.23 4.59
C ALA A 197 10.70 -14.45 5.66
N ALA A 198 11.92 -13.98 5.43
CA ALA A 198 13.00 -14.08 6.40
C ALA A 198 12.73 -13.25 7.66
N ILE A 199 12.08 -12.09 7.55
CA ILE A 199 11.68 -11.24 8.70
C ILE A 199 10.63 -11.94 9.55
N MET A 200 9.58 -12.49 8.95
CA MET A 200 8.54 -13.25 9.65
C MET A 200 9.14 -14.50 10.32
N ALA A 201 9.99 -15.26 9.63
CA ALA A 201 10.66 -16.44 10.19
C ALA A 201 11.59 -16.12 11.36
N ALA A 202 12.31 -14.98 11.31
CA ALA A 202 13.18 -14.52 12.39
C ALA A 202 12.41 -14.14 13.67
N ASN A 203 11.11 -13.83 13.56
CA ASN A 203 10.23 -13.46 14.67
C ASN A 203 9.17 -14.54 14.98
N TRP A 204 9.33 -15.76 14.46
CA TRP A 204 8.34 -16.83 14.62
C TRP A 204 8.05 -17.16 16.09
N GLY A 205 6.77 -17.18 16.47
CA GLY A 205 6.32 -17.41 17.84
C GLY A 205 6.53 -16.22 18.77
N TYR A 206 6.89 -15.04 18.26
CA TYR A 206 6.80 -13.80 19.03
C TYR A 206 5.33 -13.57 19.44
N ASN A 207 5.11 -13.22 20.70
CA ASN A 207 3.80 -12.91 21.26
C ASN A 207 3.86 -11.55 21.98
N GLY A 208 3.10 -10.59 21.48
CA GLY A 208 3.03 -9.22 21.94
C GLY A 208 2.60 -8.26 20.83
N ALA A 209 1.87 -7.20 21.18
CA ALA A 209 1.40 -6.23 20.19
C ALA A 209 2.51 -5.36 19.58
N ALA A 210 3.66 -5.26 20.27
CA ALA A 210 4.70 -4.26 19.98
C ALA A 210 5.50 -4.48 18.69
N TRP A 211 5.28 -5.60 17.99
CA TRP A 211 6.01 -5.95 16.77
C TRP A 211 5.02 -6.24 15.63
N THR A 212 4.88 -5.30 14.71
CA THR A 212 4.01 -5.43 13.53
C THR A 212 4.63 -6.21 12.35
N PRO A 213 5.96 -6.19 12.08
CA PRO A 213 6.52 -6.87 10.90
C PRO A 213 6.50 -8.40 11.00
N GLY A 214 5.42 -9.02 10.52
CA GLY A 214 5.20 -10.47 10.55
C GLY A 214 3.91 -10.89 11.25
N ASP A 215 3.25 -9.98 11.99
CA ASP A 215 1.85 -10.14 12.41
C ASP A 215 0.98 -9.43 11.37
N PHE A 216 0.53 -10.19 10.38
CA PHE A 216 -0.27 -9.72 9.25
C PHE A 216 -1.78 -9.83 9.49
N ASN A 217 -2.19 -10.32 10.67
CA ASN A 217 -3.61 -10.46 11.03
C ASN A 217 -4.01 -9.66 12.29
N GLY A 218 -3.06 -9.06 13.01
CA GLY A 218 -3.30 -8.22 14.19
C GLY A 218 -3.75 -9.01 15.42
N ASN A 219 -3.31 -10.27 15.59
CA ASN A 219 -3.59 -11.10 16.78
C ASN A 219 -2.46 -11.07 17.83
N CYS A 220 -1.44 -10.24 17.64
CA CYS A 220 -0.25 -10.13 18.49
C CYS A 220 0.63 -11.40 18.52
N THR A 221 0.52 -12.34 17.58
CA THR A 221 1.30 -13.59 17.55
C THR A 221 1.74 -13.94 16.14
N VAL A 222 3.06 -13.94 15.90
CA VAL A 222 3.63 -14.30 14.58
C VAL A 222 3.62 -15.82 14.40
N ASP A 223 2.68 -16.35 13.60
CA ASP A 223 2.52 -17.80 13.44
C ASP A 223 2.13 -18.30 12.02
N ALA A 224 1.49 -19.47 11.96
CA ALA A 224 1.08 -20.12 10.72
C ALA A 224 -0.08 -19.40 10.00
N GLU A 225 -0.89 -18.59 10.68
CA GLU A 225 -1.93 -17.77 10.05
C GLU A 225 -1.29 -16.62 9.26
N ASP A 226 -0.27 -15.95 9.80
CA ASP A 226 0.50 -14.92 9.09
C ASP A 226 1.23 -15.51 7.88
N ALA A 227 1.79 -16.71 8.06
CA ALA A 227 2.42 -17.45 6.96
C ALA A 227 1.43 -17.75 5.82
N LYS A 228 0.13 -17.94 6.10
CA LYS A 228 -0.90 -18.07 5.03
C LYS A 228 -1.13 -16.73 4.32
N ILE A 229 -1.19 -15.61 5.03
CA ILE A 229 -1.37 -14.28 4.43
C ILE A 229 -0.19 -13.94 3.52
N LEU A 230 1.04 -14.12 3.99
CA LEU A 230 2.26 -13.93 3.19
C LEU A 230 2.30 -14.91 1.99
N ALA A 231 1.93 -16.18 2.19
CA ALA A 231 1.91 -17.17 1.11
C ALA A 231 0.79 -16.94 0.07
N ALA A 232 -0.32 -16.27 0.43
CA ALA A 232 -1.37 -15.87 -0.49
C ALA A 232 -0.94 -14.68 -1.38
N ASN A 233 -0.12 -13.78 -0.83
CA ASN A 233 0.39 -12.59 -1.52
C ASN A 233 1.77 -12.80 -2.17
N TRP A 234 2.33 -14.02 -2.14
CA TRP A 234 3.69 -14.29 -2.62
C TRP A 234 3.99 -13.89 -4.07
N GLY A 235 4.89 -12.91 -4.23
CA GLY A 235 5.27 -12.31 -5.50
C GLY A 235 4.28 -11.26 -6.02
N ARG A 236 3.36 -10.79 -5.18
CA ARG A 236 2.61 -9.54 -5.41
C ARG A 236 3.53 -8.35 -5.14
N SER A 237 3.26 -7.26 -5.84
CA SER A 237 3.79 -5.94 -5.54
C SER A 237 2.65 -4.93 -5.68
N LEU A 238 2.82 -3.73 -5.13
CA LEU A 238 1.83 -2.66 -5.33
C LEU A 238 1.57 -2.47 -6.84
N PRO A 239 0.30 -2.35 -7.28
CA PRO A 239 0.00 -2.12 -8.69
C PRO A 239 0.64 -0.82 -9.16
N MET A 240 0.96 -0.72 -10.45
CA MET A 240 1.53 0.52 -10.99
C MET A 240 0.47 1.63 -10.87
N PRO A 241 0.83 2.84 -10.41
CA PRO A 241 -0.12 3.96 -10.38
C PRO A 241 -0.75 4.17 -11.77
N PRO A 242 -2.02 4.63 -11.85
CA PRO A 242 -2.61 5.02 -13.12
C PRO A 242 -1.69 5.98 -13.86
N ALA A 243 -1.49 5.75 -15.15
CA ALA A 243 -0.65 6.63 -15.95
C ALA A 243 -1.20 8.05 -15.89
N ALA A 244 -0.38 9.00 -15.43
CA ALA A 244 -0.78 10.41 -15.42
C ALA A 244 -1.19 10.82 -16.84
N ALA A 245 -2.41 11.36 -16.98
CA ALA A 245 -2.86 11.90 -18.25
C ALA A 245 -1.85 12.93 -18.77
N PRO A 246 -1.55 12.97 -20.07
CA PRO A 246 -0.63 13.96 -20.61
C PRO A 246 -1.14 15.36 -20.26
N ALA A 247 -0.30 16.15 -19.59
CA ALA A 247 -0.65 17.52 -19.24
C ALA A 247 -1.02 18.30 -20.51
N PRO A 248 -2.04 19.19 -20.46
CA PRO A 248 -2.40 20.00 -21.62
C PRO A 248 -1.18 20.80 -22.07
N GLU A 249 -0.84 20.66 -23.35
CA GLU A 249 0.34 21.28 -23.95
C GLU A 249 0.22 22.80 -23.79
N ALA A 250 1.16 23.39 -23.05
CA ALA A 250 1.14 24.83 -22.79
C ALA A 250 1.28 25.58 -24.11
N THR A 251 0.20 26.19 -24.58
CA THR A 251 0.19 27.03 -25.77
C THR A 251 1.09 28.23 -25.54
N ASN A 252 2.33 28.13 -26.03
CA ASN A 252 3.34 29.16 -25.93
C ASN A 252 2.79 30.45 -26.56
N PRO A 253 2.63 31.56 -25.82
CA PRO A 253 2.08 32.78 -26.38
C PRO A 253 3.01 33.30 -27.48
N GLU A 254 2.47 33.43 -28.68
CA GLU A 254 3.18 33.99 -29.83
C GLU A 254 3.67 35.40 -29.46
N LEU A 255 4.99 35.61 -29.52
CA LEU A 255 5.62 36.89 -29.20
C LEU A 255 5.25 37.93 -30.27
N GLY A 256 4.09 38.55 -30.06
CA GLY A 256 3.62 39.69 -30.84
C GLY A 256 4.63 40.83 -30.75
N ALA A 257 5.31 41.09 -31.87
CA ALA A 257 6.30 42.15 -31.96
C ALA A 257 5.62 43.51 -32.04
N ASP A 258 5.63 44.28 -30.94
CA ASP A 258 5.71 45.73 -31.04
C ASP A 258 6.25 46.43 -29.76
N GLN A 259 6.82 47.62 -29.97
CA GLN A 259 7.14 48.67 -28.98
C GLN A 259 8.26 48.43 -27.95
N ALA A 260 9.50 48.79 -28.33
CA ALA A 260 10.42 49.55 -27.47
C ALA A 260 11.49 50.27 -28.32
N ASP A 261 11.31 51.58 -28.55
CA ASP A 261 12.31 52.44 -29.23
C ASP A 261 13.06 53.32 -28.23
N ALA A 262 14.39 53.31 -28.29
CA ALA A 262 15.33 54.42 -28.01
C ALA A 262 16.77 53.88 -27.91
N ALA A 263 17.67 54.38 -28.76
CA ALA A 263 19.01 53.82 -28.96
C ALA A 263 20.14 54.47 -28.12
N LEU A 264 21.35 53.88 -28.15
CA LEU A 264 22.61 54.63 -28.39
C LEU A 264 23.80 53.76 -28.89
N PHE A 265 24.46 54.28 -29.93
CA PHE A 265 25.68 53.90 -30.68
C PHE A 265 26.91 53.60 -29.76
N VAL A 266 28.00 52.84 -30.05
CA VAL A 266 28.76 52.45 -31.28
C VAL A 266 29.55 51.12 -31.07
N GLY A 267 29.85 50.32 -32.12
CA GLY A 267 31.01 49.37 -32.12
C GLY A 267 31.02 48.34 -33.27
N PRO A 268 32.09 48.18 -34.09
CA PRO A 268 32.06 47.34 -35.30
C PRO A 268 32.40 45.85 -35.12
N LEU A 269 31.96 45.06 -36.11
CA LEU A 269 32.00 43.60 -36.20
C LEU A 269 33.39 42.94 -36.12
N GLN A 270 33.42 41.71 -35.63
CA GLN A 270 34.44 40.70 -35.96
C GLN A 270 33.75 39.46 -36.54
N VAL A 271 34.06 39.13 -37.80
CA VAL A 271 33.52 37.94 -38.48
C VAL A 271 34.46 36.77 -38.22
N GLY A 272 34.04 35.85 -37.34
CA GLY A 272 34.74 34.59 -37.07
C GLY A 272 34.00 33.40 -37.67
N SER A 273 34.43 32.94 -38.85
CA SER A 273 33.83 31.79 -39.54
C SER A 273 34.16 30.47 -38.85
N MET A 274 33.16 29.66 -38.47
CA MET A 274 33.24 28.19 -38.52
C MET A 274 31.85 27.57 -38.83
N PRO A 275 31.75 26.62 -39.77
CA PRO A 275 30.49 26.00 -40.16
C PRO A 275 30.09 24.85 -39.23
N ALA A 276 28.78 24.61 -39.12
CA ALA A 276 28.24 23.44 -38.43
C ALA A 276 28.34 22.17 -39.32
N THR A 277 28.96 21.11 -38.80
CA THR A 277 28.84 19.75 -39.36
C THR A 277 28.60 18.72 -38.25
N ARG A 278 27.32 18.47 -37.94
CA ARG A 278 26.93 17.19 -37.34
C ARG A 278 26.93 16.13 -38.45
N GLN A 279 27.75 15.09 -38.31
CA GLN A 279 27.79 13.95 -39.23
C GLN A 279 26.63 12.98 -38.91
N PRO A 280 25.85 12.51 -39.91
CA PRO A 280 24.87 11.45 -39.71
C PRO A 280 25.54 10.07 -39.68
N ILE A 281 25.08 9.19 -38.78
CA ILE A 281 25.56 7.81 -38.65
C ILE A 281 24.98 6.95 -39.78
N GLN A 282 25.84 6.15 -40.45
CA GLN A 282 25.47 5.27 -41.56
C GLN A 282 25.08 3.85 -41.07
N PRO A 283 24.17 3.14 -41.76
CA PRO A 283 23.77 1.78 -41.40
C PRO A 283 24.84 0.73 -41.79
N VAL A 284 25.01 -0.29 -40.93
CA VAL A 284 26.00 -1.37 -41.14
C VAL A 284 25.51 -2.38 -42.18
N GLN A 285 26.33 -2.66 -43.19
CA GLN A 285 26.04 -3.65 -44.23
C GLN A 285 26.23 -5.09 -43.72
N ARG A 286 25.35 -6.00 -44.17
CA ARG A 286 25.51 -7.44 -43.96
C ARG A 286 26.54 -8.01 -44.94
N LEU A 287 27.44 -8.85 -44.43
CA LEU A 287 28.20 -9.79 -45.25
C LEU A 287 27.62 -11.20 -45.04
N GLY A 288 27.42 -11.96 -46.11
CA GLY A 288 26.93 -13.33 -46.02
C GLY A 288 27.60 -14.24 -47.06
N GLY A 289 27.52 -15.55 -46.83
CA GLY A 289 27.80 -16.54 -47.87
C GLY A 289 28.56 -17.78 -47.40
N MET A 290 28.07 -18.95 -47.84
CA MET A 290 28.63 -20.32 -47.74
C MET A 290 28.41 -21.07 -46.40
N GLY A 291 27.71 -22.21 -46.38
CA GLY A 291 27.00 -22.89 -47.48
C GLY A 291 26.13 -24.06 -46.98
N MET A 292 25.07 -24.40 -47.71
CA MET A 292 24.19 -25.54 -47.40
C MET A 292 24.73 -26.85 -47.99
N GLN A 293 24.25 -27.96 -47.41
CA GLN A 293 24.31 -29.38 -47.84
C GLN A 293 25.40 -30.25 -47.18
N GLN A 294 25.01 -30.94 -46.09
CA GLN A 294 25.05 -32.41 -46.04
C GLN A 294 24.27 -32.99 -44.83
N ARG A 295 23.69 -34.18 -45.04
CA ARG A 295 23.08 -35.11 -44.05
C ARG A 295 21.65 -34.85 -43.56
N THR A 296 20.72 -35.18 -44.46
CA THR A 296 19.51 -35.96 -44.12
C THR A 296 19.90 -37.37 -43.62
N GLN A 297 18.98 -38.05 -42.92
CA GLN A 297 18.97 -39.47 -42.52
C GLN A 297 19.74 -39.90 -41.26
N LEU A 298 18.99 -39.95 -40.14
CA LEU A 298 18.81 -41.07 -39.20
C LEU A 298 17.86 -40.51 -38.11
N GLY A 299 16.78 -41.17 -37.66
CA GLY A 299 16.28 -42.52 -37.86
C GLY A 299 15.43 -42.82 -36.63
N ALA A 300 14.13 -43.09 -36.80
CA ALA A 300 13.18 -43.04 -35.67
C ALA A 300 13.33 -44.22 -34.67
N GLN A 301 13.17 -43.91 -33.38
CA GLN A 301 12.71 -44.82 -32.31
C GLN A 301 12.17 -43.95 -31.15
N GLN A 302 10.85 -43.77 -31.05
CA GLN A 302 9.93 -44.63 -30.28
C GLN A 302 10.06 -44.48 -28.75
N ARG A 303 9.12 -43.75 -28.15
CA ARG A 303 8.19 -44.29 -27.13
C ARG A 303 6.95 -43.41 -27.02
N ALA A 304 5.77 -44.04 -27.02
CA ALA A 304 4.50 -43.35 -27.07
C ALA A 304 4.08 -42.86 -25.69
N PHE A 305 3.62 -41.60 -25.59
CA PHE A 305 2.72 -41.18 -24.53
C PHE A 305 1.29 -41.47 -24.98
N ALA A 306 0.64 -42.43 -24.32
CA ALA A 306 -0.77 -42.69 -24.54
C ALA A 306 -1.57 -41.52 -23.94
N LEU A 307 -2.41 -40.89 -24.76
CA LEU A 307 -3.41 -39.93 -24.31
C LEU A 307 -4.42 -40.67 -23.42
N ARG A 308 -4.42 -40.40 -22.10
CA ARG A 308 -5.61 -40.60 -21.26
C ARG A 308 -6.47 -39.35 -21.31
N SER A 309 -7.78 -39.56 -21.39
CA SER A 309 -8.82 -38.54 -21.49
C SER A 309 -9.09 -37.82 -20.15
N PRO A 310 -9.75 -36.64 -20.14
CA PRO A 310 -9.72 -35.70 -19.01
C PRO A 310 -10.55 -36.05 -17.76
N GLU A 311 -11.02 -37.29 -17.61
CA GLU A 311 -12.10 -37.64 -16.65
C GLU A 311 -11.61 -38.31 -15.35
N GLU A 312 -10.31 -38.59 -15.20
CA GLU A 312 -9.74 -39.38 -14.07
C GLU A 312 -9.02 -38.55 -12.98
N LEU A 313 -9.26 -37.23 -12.89
CA LEU A 313 -8.66 -36.37 -11.86
C LEU A 313 -9.66 -35.87 -10.81
N ARG A 314 -10.56 -36.77 -10.40
CA ARG A 314 -11.45 -36.57 -9.24
C ARG A 314 -10.81 -37.14 -7.98
N ILE A 315 -9.83 -36.43 -7.43
CA ILE A 315 -9.32 -36.72 -6.08
C ILE A 315 -10.40 -36.30 -5.09
N GLU A 316 -11.04 -37.28 -4.46
CA GLU A 316 -11.89 -37.04 -3.29
C GLU A 316 -11.00 -36.62 -2.12
N THR A 317 -10.92 -35.31 -1.85
CA THR A 317 -10.29 -34.78 -0.64
C THR A 317 -11.28 -34.88 0.54
N PRO A 318 -11.03 -35.71 1.57
CA PRO A 318 -11.89 -35.74 2.74
C PRO A 318 -11.79 -34.41 3.53
N PRO A 319 -12.87 -33.97 4.21
CA PRO A 319 -13.02 -32.59 4.66
C PRO A 319 -12.46 -32.35 6.08
N GLU A 320 -11.19 -32.69 6.35
CA GLU A 320 -10.57 -32.47 7.67
C GLU A 320 -9.16 -31.84 7.58
N TYR A 321 -9.08 -30.62 7.05
CA TYR A 321 -7.94 -29.72 7.29
C TYR A 321 -8.06 -29.10 8.70
N SER A 322 -7.97 -29.94 9.73
CA SER A 322 -7.66 -29.48 11.08
C SER A 322 -6.21 -29.02 11.15
N THR A 323 -5.91 -27.94 11.87
CA THR A 323 -4.54 -27.46 12.10
C THR A 323 -3.64 -28.57 12.68
N ALA A 324 -4.21 -29.42 13.54
CA ALA A 324 -3.55 -30.59 14.10
C ALA A 324 -3.10 -31.64 13.05
N ALA A 325 -3.78 -31.76 11.91
CA ALA A 325 -3.41 -32.69 10.85
C ALA A 325 -2.20 -32.18 10.03
N LEU A 326 -2.11 -30.86 9.84
CA LEU A 326 -0.94 -30.20 9.24
C LEU A 326 0.27 -30.28 10.16
N ASP A 327 0.09 -30.00 11.46
CA ASP A 327 1.14 -30.15 12.46
C ASP A 327 1.60 -31.62 12.61
N ALA A 328 0.69 -32.59 12.54
CA ALA A 328 1.03 -34.01 12.57
C ALA A 328 1.85 -34.43 11.33
N ALA A 329 1.46 -34.01 10.12
CA ALA A 329 2.22 -34.30 8.91
C ALA A 329 3.62 -33.66 8.92
N LEU A 330 3.74 -32.41 9.40
CA LEU A 330 5.03 -31.74 9.60
C LEU A 330 5.87 -32.45 10.67
N ALA A 331 5.25 -32.95 11.74
CA ALA A 331 5.93 -33.71 12.78
C ALA A 331 6.41 -35.10 12.32
N GLU A 332 5.71 -35.73 11.38
CA GLU A 332 6.06 -37.03 10.82
C GLU A 332 7.22 -36.93 9.81
N GLU A 333 7.29 -35.86 9.01
CA GLU A 333 8.36 -35.64 8.02
C GLU A 333 9.62 -34.94 8.62
N TYR A 334 9.45 -34.06 9.62
CA TYR A 334 10.54 -33.20 10.16
C TYR A 334 10.75 -33.29 11.69
N GLY A 335 9.99 -34.14 12.39
CA GLY A 335 10.12 -34.39 13.83
C GLY A 335 9.16 -33.56 14.70
N PRO A 336 8.80 -34.06 15.90
CA PRO A 336 7.75 -33.47 16.73
C PRO A 336 8.11 -32.09 17.27
N ALA A 337 7.12 -31.20 17.37
CA ALA A 337 7.23 -29.97 18.13
C ALA A 337 7.50 -30.28 19.60
N GLN A 338 8.72 -30.01 20.08
CA GLN A 338 9.07 -30.23 21.48
C GLN A 338 8.59 -29.10 22.38
N VAL A 339 7.89 -29.46 23.45
CA VAL A 339 7.57 -28.58 24.57
C VAL A 339 8.83 -28.50 25.45
N GLY A 340 9.72 -27.56 25.13
CA GLY A 340 10.99 -27.42 25.83
C GLY A 340 11.86 -26.28 25.29
N ASN A 341 12.63 -25.68 26.19
CA ASN A 341 13.34 -24.41 25.99
C ASN A 341 14.72 -24.53 25.30
N GLU A 342 14.80 -25.30 24.21
CA GLU A 342 15.96 -25.33 23.29
C GLU A 342 15.61 -24.74 21.92
N LEU A 343 15.68 -23.40 21.81
CA LEU A 343 15.31 -22.66 20.59
C LEU A 343 16.08 -23.11 19.33
N THR A 344 17.36 -23.47 19.48
CA THR A 344 18.31 -23.58 18.36
C THR A 344 17.90 -24.64 17.33
N THR A 345 17.54 -25.85 17.79
CA THR A 345 17.25 -26.99 16.89
C THR A 345 15.87 -26.87 16.23
N ALA A 346 14.90 -26.30 16.94
CA ALA A 346 13.54 -26.09 16.42
C ALA A 346 13.51 -25.07 15.27
N ILE A 347 14.30 -23.99 15.37
CA ILE A 347 14.43 -22.96 14.33
C ILE A 347 15.04 -23.56 13.06
N PHE A 348 16.13 -24.34 13.16
CA PHE A 348 16.79 -24.91 11.97
C PHE A 348 15.90 -25.87 11.18
N ASN A 349 15.17 -26.78 11.83
CA ASN A 349 14.31 -27.73 11.13
C ASN A 349 13.11 -27.04 10.46
N ARG A 350 12.52 -26.03 11.11
CA ARG A 350 11.42 -25.23 10.54
C ARG A 350 11.89 -24.33 9.40
N HIS A 351 13.05 -23.70 9.52
CA HIS A 351 13.70 -22.97 8.42
C HIS A 351 13.96 -23.88 7.22
N ALA A 352 14.39 -25.13 7.43
CA ALA A 352 14.66 -26.08 6.34
C ALA A 352 13.38 -26.52 5.61
N ALA A 353 12.35 -26.96 6.35
CA ALA A 353 11.06 -27.33 5.78
C ALA A 353 10.45 -26.18 4.97
N TRP A 354 10.50 -24.96 5.51
CA TRP A 354 9.93 -23.78 4.88
C TRP A 354 10.74 -23.27 3.69
N SER A 355 12.08 -23.30 3.78
CA SER A 355 12.95 -23.03 2.63
C SER A 355 12.67 -24.00 1.47
N SER A 356 12.37 -25.26 1.77
CA SER A 356 11.97 -26.26 0.76
C SER A 356 10.62 -25.94 0.12
N MET A 357 9.65 -25.45 0.91
CA MET A 357 8.32 -25.05 0.42
C MET A 357 8.39 -23.81 -0.47
N VAL A 358 9.19 -22.81 -0.09
CA VAL A 358 9.46 -21.60 -0.88
C VAL A 358 10.21 -21.95 -2.16
N ALA A 359 11.25 -22.79 -2.09
CA ALA A 359 12.00 -23.24 -3.27
C ALA A 359 11.12 -23.99 -4.27
N ARG A 360 10.25 -24.90 -3.80
CA ARG A 360 9.27 -25.63 -4.65
C ARG A 360 8.24 -24.68 -5.31
N ARG A 361 7.82 -23.61 -4.63
CA ARG A 361 6.94 -22.59 -5.24
C ARG A 361 7.68 -21.69 -6.24
N GLN A 362 8.96 -21.41 -6.04
CA GLN A 362 9.79 -20.68 -7.00
C GLN A 362 10.11 -21.51 -8.26
N SER A 363 10.41 -22.81 -8.12
CA SER A 363 10.68 -23.70 -9.26
C SER A 363 9.43 -23.85 -10.15
N ASN A 364 8.25 -24.04 -9.56
CA ASN A 364 7.00 -24.21 -10.31
C ASN A 364 6.53 -22.95 -11.06
N ARG A 365 7.18 -21.79 -10.90
CA ARG A 365 6.93 -20.57 -11.70
C ARG A 365 8.00 -20.32 -12.80
N ARG A 366 9.06 -21.12 -12.91
CA ARG A 366 10.22 -20.84 -13.79
C ARG A 366 10.60 -21.97 -14.75
N ASP A 367 9.69 -22.29 -15.68
CA ASP A 367 10.02 -22.95 -16.95
C ASP A 367 10.48 -21.94 -18.05
N ALA A 368 10.86 -20.73 -17.64
CA ALA A 368 11.57 -19.76 -18.48
C ALA A 368 13.02 -19.66 -17.98
N GLY A 369 13.96 -20.13 -18.79
CA GLY A 369 15.30 -20.48 -18.33
C GLY A 369 16.17 -19.30 -17.92
N ASP A 370 16.65 -19.32 -16.67
CA ASP A 370 17.90 -18.68 -16.25
C ASP A 370 18.44 -19.36 -14.97
N LEU A 371 18.86 -20.63 -15.12
CA LEU A 371 19.52 -21.39 -14.06
C LEU A 371 21.02 -21.06 -14.04
N GLY A 372 21.50 -20.46 -12.94
CA GLY A 372 22.93 -20.19 -12.76
C GLY A 372 23.32 -19.30 -11.58
N ARG A 373 22.38 -18.54 -10.98
CA ARG A 373 22.69 -17.65 -9.83
C ARG A 373 22.09 -18.06 -8.49
N ALA A 374 21.02 -18.87 -8.47
CA ALA A 374 20.37 -19.30 -7.22
C ALA A 374 21.11 -20.48 -6.54
N GLU A 375 21.51 -21.51 -7.30
CA GLU A 375 22.29 -22.65 -6.78
C GLU A 375 23.64 -22.18 -6.21
N LEU A 376 24.27 -21.21 -6.88
CA LEU A 376 25.57 -20.64 -6.50
C LEU A 376 25.55 -19.95 -5.12
N ALA A 377 24.40 -19.42 -4.68
CA ALA A 377 24.25 -18.82 -3.34
C ALA A 377 24.13 -19.90 -2.25
N ILE A 378 23.46 -21.02 -2.55
CA ILE A 378 23.34 -22.16 -1.62
C ILE A 378 24.69 -22.87 -1.46
N ASP A 379 25.42 -23.08 -2.57
CA ASP A 379 26.75 -23.68 -2.52
C ASP A 379 27.77 -22.79 -1.80
N LEU A 380 27.73 -21.46 -1.94
CA LEU A 380 28.61 -20.58 -1.14
C LEU A 380 28.31 -20.68 0.37
N LEU A 381 27.04 -20.78 0.76
CA LEU A 381 26.63 -20.94 2.16
C LEU A 381 27.12 -22.26 2.76
N MET A 382 27.21 -23.32 1.94
CA MET A 382 27.68 -24.65 2.34
C MET A 382 29.21 -24.79 2.27
N ALA A 383 29.87 -24.11 1.33
CA ALA A 383 31.33 -24.14 1.16
C ALA A 383 32.08 -23.43 2.29
N GLY A 384 31.49 -22.38 2.89
CA GLY A 384 32.08 -21.65 4.03
C GLY A 384 32.23 -22.45 5.34
N ARG A 385 31.90 -23.75 5.34
CA ARG A 385 31.89 -24.61 6.53
C ARG A 385 32.83 -25.82 6.45
N ARG A 386 33.79 -25.81 5.51
CA ARG A 386 34.92 -26.76 5.44
C ARG A 386 36.26 -26.01 5.37
N GLY A 387 36.63 -25.39 6.49
CA GLY A 387 37.94 -24.78 6.76
C GLY A 387 38.22 -24.85 8.25
#